data_AF-A0A7W8E099-F1
#
_entry.id   AF-A0A7W8E099-F1
#
_cell.length_a   1.000
_cell.length_b   1.000
_cell.length_c   1.000
_cell.angle_alpha   90.00
_cell.angle_beta   90.00
_cell.angle_gamma   90.00
#
_symmetry.space_group_name_H-M   'P 1'
#
loop_
_entity.id
_entity.type
_entity.pdbx_description
1 polymer ?
#
loop_
_entity_poly.entity_id
_entity_poly.type
_entity_poly.pdbx_seq_one_letter_code
_entity_poly.pdbx_strand_id
1 'polypeptide(L)' 'MSWSARFSPPIPLPKGGELATLQDARVFLIRLPRHECNSPRWQAALAAVLMVGNDGGPTVSPASE' A
#
# COMPACT_ATOMS: atom_id res chain seq x y z
N MET A 1 6.64 -7.76 -4.05
CA MET A 1 5.83 -6.85 -4.92
C MET A 1 6.49 -5.47 -4.89
N SER A 2 6.61 -4.76 -6.01
CA SER A 2 7.22 -3.43 -6.06
C SER A 2 6.18 -2.33 -5.81
N TRP A 3 6.60 -1.23 -5.18
CA TRP A 3 5.74 -0.06 -4.92
C TRP A 3 5.12 0.53 -6.19
N SER A 4 5.74 0.30 -7.35
CA SER A 4 5.26 0.71 -8.66
C SER A 4 4.19 -0.22 -9.26
N ALA A 5 3.77 -1.27 -8.54
CA ALA A 5 2.71 -2.16 -9.00
C ALA A 5 1.40 -1.37 -9.18
N ARG A 6 0.81 -1.52 -10.37
CA ARG A 6 -0.44 -0.84 -10.75
C ARG A 6 -1.66 -1.64 -10.31
N PHE A 7 -2.69 -0.92 -9.87
CA PHE A 7 -4.03 -1.46 -9.73
C PHE A 7 -4.68 -1.57 -11.13
N SER A 8 -5.30 -2.71 -11.41
CA SER A 8 -6.04 -2.94 -12.65
C SER A 8 -7.36 -3.64 -12.33
N PRO A 9 -8.49 -2.92 -12.32
CA PRO A 9 -8.65 -1.49 -12.63
C PRO A 9 -8.13 -0.56 -11.50
N PRO A 10 -7.83 0.71 -11.82
CA PRO A 10 -7.46 1.71 -10.82
C PRO A 10 -8.60 1.96 -9.81
N ILE A 11 -8.26 2.37 -8.59
CA ILE A 11 -9.24 2.54 -7.50
C ILE A 11 -9.70 4.01 -7.46
N PRO A 12 -10.96 4.33 -7.77
CA PRO A 12 -11.45 5.71 -7.74
C PRO A 12 -11.62 6.22 -6.30
N LEU A 13 -11.25 7.47 -6.06
CA LEU A 13 -11.37 8.14 -4.76
C LEU A 13 -12.66 8.98 -4.67
N PRO A 14 -13.31 9.03 -3.50
CA PRO A 14 -14.58 9.76 -3.31
C PRO A 14 -14.43 11.29 -3.40
N LYS A 15 -13.21 11.83 -3.28
CA LYS A 15 -12.92 13.28 -3.39
C LYS A 15 -12.38 13.69 -4.76
N GLY A 16 -12.46 12.79 -5.76
CA GLY A 16 -11.84 12.96 -7.06
C GLY A 16 -10.40 12.43 -7.08
N GLY A 17 -10.01 11.87 -8.22
CA GLY A 17 -8.73 11.17 -8.40
C GLY A 17 -8.85 9.65 -8.29
N GLU A 18 -7.75 8.97 -8.59
CA GLU A 18 -7.66 7.52 -8.61
C GLU A 18 -6.31 7.05 -8.05
N LEU A 19 -6.31 5.92 -7.36
CA LEU A 19 -5.10 5.24 -6.95
C LEU A 19 -4.71 4.29 -8.07
N ALA A 20 -3.68 4.66 -8.82
CA ALA A 20 -3.16 3.86 -9.92
C ALA A 20 -2.12 2.84 -9.44
N THR A 21 -1.39 3.13 -8.37
CA THR A 21 -0.30 2.28 -7.86
C THR A 21 -0.32 2.06 -6.35
N LEU A 22 0.39 1.03 -5.87
CA LEU A 22 0.62 0.81 -4.43
C LEU A 22 1.34 2.01 -3.78
N GLN A 23 2.20 2.71 -4.52
CA GLN A 23 2.80 3.96 -4.06
C GLN A 23 1.76 5.06 -3.86
N ASP A 24 0.80 5.22 -4.78
CA ASP A 24 -0.31 6.18 -4.61
C ASP A 24 -1.15 5.82 -3.37
N ALA A 25 -1.45 4.53 -3.18
CA ALA A 25 -2.15 4.07 -1.99
C ALA A 25 -1.38 4.41 -0.71
N ARG A 26 -0.06 4.20 -0.67
CA ARG A 26 0.78 4.59 0.47
C ARG A 26 0.74 6.09 0.75
N VAL A 27 0.89 6.92 -0.30
CA VAL A 27 0.84 8.39 -0.16
C VAL A 27 -0.54 8.85 0.32
N PHE A 28 -1.60 8.24 -0.21
CA PHE A 28 -2.98 8.51 0.19
C PHE A 28 -3.21 8.17 1.67
N LEU A 29 -2.73 7.01 2.13
CA LEU A 29 -2.84 6.58 3.52
C LEU A 29 -2.10 7.51 4.50
N ILE A 30 -0.92 8.03 4.14
CA ILE A 30 -0.18 9.01 4.96
C ILE A 30 -0.95 10.33 5.09
N ARG A 31 -1.74 10.69 4.08
CA ARG A 31 -2.54 11.93 4.06
C ARG A 31 -3.94 11.78 4.68
N LEU A 32 -4.35 10.56 5.04
CA LEU A 32 -5.68 10.31 5.58
C LEU A 32 -5.82 10.84 7.01
N PRO A 33 -6.88 11.59 7.34
CA PRO A 33 -7.14 11.98 8.73
C PRO A 33 -7.42 10.75 9.60
N ARG A 34 -6.94 10.77 10.86
CA ARG A 34 -7.02 9.65 11.81
C ARG A 34 -8.42 9.07 11.99
N HIS A 35 -9.47 9.89 11.82
CA HIS A 35 -10.86 9.44 11.96
C HIS A 35 -11.30 8.50 10.84
N GLU A 36 -10.86 8.70 9.59
CA GLU A 36 -11.14 7.77 8.50
C GLU A 36 -10.26 6.51 8.62
N CYS A 37 -9.02 6.70 9.07
CA CYS A 37 -8.03 5.64 9.26
C CYS A 37 -8.48 4.57 10.27
N ASN A 38 -9.33 4.94 11.23
CA ASN A 38 -9.85 4.02 12.25
C ASN A 38 -11.01 3.14 11.75
N SER A 39 -11.44 3.31 10.50
CA SER A 39 -12.45 2.43 9.90
C SER A 39 -11.82 1.06 9.59
N PRO A 40 -12.52 -0.07 9.86
CA PRO A 40 -12.01 -1.41 9.60
C PRO A 40 -11.62 -1.62 8.13
N ARG A 41 -12.27 -0.92 7.19
CA ARG A 41 -11.93 -0.97 5.76
C ARG A 41 -10.56 -0.34 5.46
N TRP A 42 -10.21 0.74 6.14
CA TRP A 42 -8.93 1.42 5.97
C TRP A 42 -7.80 0.71 6.72
N GLN A 43 -8.09 0.07 7.86
CA GLN A 43 -7.12 -0.78 8.56
C GLN A 43 -6.70 -2.00 7.74
N ALA A 44 -7.65 -2.68 7.07
CA ALA A 44 -7.34 -3.78 6.17
C ALA A 44 -6.46 -3.33 4.99
N ALA A 45 -6.75 -2.16 4.42
CA ALA A 45 -5.94 -1.57 3.35
C ALA A 45 -4.51 -1.21 3.82
N LEU A 46 -4.38 -0.62 5.02
CA LEU A 46 -3.08 -0.35 5.65
C LEU A 46 -2.26 -1.62 5.86
N ALA A 47 -2.88 -2.67 6.38
CA ALA A 47 -2.22 -3.95 6.61
C ALA A 47 -1.71 -4.54 5.30
N ALA A 48 -2.53 -4.53 4.23
CA ALA A 48 -2.13 -5.01 2.91
C ALA A 48 -0.95 -4.21 2.32
N VAL A 49 -0.95 -2.88 2.51
CA VAL A 49 0.14 -2.00 2.05
C VAL A 49 1.44 -2.23 2.85
N LEU A 50 1.35 -2.47 4.16
CA LEU A 50 2.50 -2.80 5.00
C LEU A 50 3.09 -4.18 4.68
N MET A 51 2.24 -5.18 4.36
CA MET A 51 2.71 -6.51 3.93
C MET A 51 3.56 -6.42 2.66
N VAL A 52 3.13 -5.64 1.66
CA VAL A 52 3.92 -5.41 0.43
C VAL A 52 5.30 -4.80 0.71
N GLY A 53 5.40 -3.92 1.71
CA GLY A 53 6.67 -3.32 2.11
C GLY A 53 7.62 -4.29 2.81
N ASN A 54 7.09 -5.30 3.48
CA ASN A 54 7.86 -6.31 4.19
C ASN A 54 8.42 -7.41 3.26
N ASP A 55 7.75 -7.69 2.15
CA ASP A 55 8.24 -8.58 1.08
C ASP A 55 9.37 -7.97 0.23
N GLY A 56 9.80 -6.74 0.54
CA GLY A 56 10.88 -6.01 -0.15
C GLY A 56 12.17 -5.86 0.65
N GLY A 57 12.32 -6.54 1.79
CA GLY A 57 13.60 -6.63 2.48
C GLY A 57 14.55 -7.57 1.72
N PRO A 58 15.85 -7.27 1.61
CA PRO A 58 16.80 -8.24 1.08
C PRO A 58 16.72 -9.46 1.98
N THR A 59 16.14 -10.55 1.45
CA THR A 59 16.32 -11.87 2.02
C THR A 59 17.82 -12.07 1.98
N VAL A 60 18.48 -11.95 3.13
CA VAL A 60 19.85 -12.39 3.29
C VAL A 60 19.87 -13.84 2.81
N SER A 61 20.43 -14.05 1.62
CA SER A 61 20.71 -15.38 1.14
C SER A 61 21.62 -16.02 2.20
N PRO A 62 21.34 -17.24 2.69
CA PRO A 62 22.35 -17.94 3.44
C PRO A 62 23.53 -18.13 2.48
N ALA A 63 24.68 -17.59 2.84
CA ALA A 63 25.94 -17.93 2.22
C ALA A 63 26.01 -19.45 2.14
N SER A 64 26.03 -19.98 0.93
CA SER A 64 26.43 -21.35 0.63
C SER A 64 27.74 -21.22 -0.11
N GLU A 65 28.83 -21.32 0.63
CA GLU A 65 30.11 -21.85 0.15
C GLU A 65 30.66 -22.77 1.24
#